data_AF-A0AAF0ZLB4-F1
#
_entry.id   AF-A0AAF0ZLB4-F1
#
_cell.length_a   1.000
_cell.length_b   1.000
_cell.length_c   1.000
_cell.angle_alpha   90.00
_cell.angle_beta   90.00
_cell.angle_gamma   90.00
#
_symmetry.space_group_name_H-M   'P 1'
#
loop_
_entity.id
_entity.type
_entity.pdbx_description
1 polymer ?
#
loop_
_entity_poly.entity_id
_entity_poly.type
_entity_poly.pdbx_seq_one_letter_code
_entity_poly.pdbx_strand_id
1 'polypeptide(L)'
;MQFTSKFWRKFHDELGTQLTFSTTFHPQTDGQSERTIKVLEEMLRSCVIDIGGYWDKFLPLCEFFYDNSYYSSIDMAPFEELYGRGCRSPIRWFEAGDEKSLGVDLVKDAQD
;
A
#
# COMPACT_ATOMS: atom_id res chain seq x y z
N MET A 1 -13.16 21.52 -4.35
CA MET A 1 -12.85 22.86 -3.80
C MET A 1 -12.65 22.88 -2.27
N GLN A 2 -12.49 21.74 -1.60
CA GLN A 2 -12.37 21.72 -0.13
C GLN A 2 -10.99 22.23 0.33
N PHE A 3 -9.91 21.86 -0.37
CA PHE A 3 -8.52 22.19 -0.04
C PHE A 3 -8.09 23.64 -0.39
N THR A 4 -8.93 24.42 -1.06
CA THR A 4 -8.64 25.83 -1.37
C THR A 4 -9.18 26.80 -0.32
N SER A 5 -9.83 26.32 0.74
CA SER A 5 -10.40 27.17 1.77
C SER A 5 -9.32 27.90 2.58
N LYS A 6 -9.71 29.00 3.26
CA LYS A 6 -8.79 29.73 4.14
C LYS A 6 -8.31 28.88 5.33
N PHE A 7 -9.14 27.93 5.75
CA PHE A 7 -8.81 26.98 6.82
C PHE A 7 -7.61 26.11 6.44
N TRP A 8 -7.66 25.45 5.27
CA TRP A 8 -6.59 24.55 4.84
C TRP A 8 -5.27 25.29 4.62
N ARG A 9 -5.30 26.49 4.05
CA ARG A 9 -4.08 27.31 3.92
C ARG A 9 -3.41 27.58 5.25
N LYS A 10 -4.17 28.07 6.23
CA LYS A 10 -3.63 28.31 7.58
C LYS A 10 -3.15 27.03 8.25
N PHE A 11 -3.86 25.92 8.08
CA PHE A 11 -3.45 24.63 8.65
C PHE A 11 -2.09 24.16 8.11
N HIS A 12 -1.87 24.28 6.79
CA HIS A 12 -0.60 23.94 6.16
C HIS A 12 0.53 24.90 6.54
N ASP A 13 0.24 26.20 6.67
CA ASP A 13 1.21 27.20 7.15
C ASP A 13 1.70 26.87 8.56
N GLU A 14 0.79 26.50 9.48
CA GLU A 14 1.13 26.13 10.87
C GLU A 14 1.93 24.80 10.94
N LEU A 15 1.63 23.86 10.05
CA LEU A 15 2.39 22.61 9.94
C LEU A 15 3.73 22.76 9.20
N GLY A 16 4.03 23.95 8.66
CA GLY A 16 5.24 24.20 7.88
C GLY A 16 5.28 23.46 6.54
N THR A 17 4.12 23.08 6.00
CA THR A 17 3.99 22.32 4.75
C THR A 17 3.48 23.21 3.62
N GLN A 18 3.97 22.99 2.39
CA GLN A 18 3.52 23.74 1.22
C GLN A 18 2.46 22.95 0.45
N LEU A 19 1.34 23.60 0.18
CA LEU A 19 0.25 23.00 -0.59
C LEU A 19 0.52 23.17 -2.09
N THR A 20 0.83 22.08 -2.78
CA THR A 20 1.01 22.08 -4.24
C THR A 20 -0.26 21.59 -4.91
N PHE A 21 -0.92 22.43 -5.70
CA PHE A 21 -2.13 22.04 -6.43
C PHE A 21 -1.77 21.46 -7.80
N SER A 22 -2.35 20.31 -8.14
CA SER A 22 -2.42 19.82 -9.51
C SER A 22 -3.12 20.87 -10.37
N THR A 23 -2.47 21.39 -11.41
CA THR A 23 -3.16 22.25 -12.39
C THR A 23 -4.01 21.36 -13.30
N THR A 24 -5.16 21.85 -13.76
CA THR A 24 -6.16 21.12 -14.57
C THR A 24 -5.61 20.54 -15.89
N PHE A 25 -4.34 20.81 -16.22
CA PHE A 25 -3.65 20.38 -17.43
C PHE A 25 -2.34 19.63 -17.17
N HIS A 26 -2.03 19.25 -15.92
CA HIS A 26 -0.86 18.43 -15.58
C HIS A 26 -1.28 17.14 -14.84
N PRO A 27 -1.78 16.13 -15.57
CA PRO A 27 -2.10 14.81 -15.02
C PRO A 27 -0.86 14.03 -14.53
N GLN A 28 0.36 14.55 -14.74
CA GLN A 28 1.58 13.84 -14.38
C GLN A 28 1.88 13.88 -12.88
N THR A 29 1.40 14.89 -12.14
CA THR A 29 1.56 14.99 -10.68
C THR A 29 0.49 14.18 -9.95
N ASP A 30 -0.74 14.18 -10.47
CA ASP A 30 -1.89 13.50 -9.84
C ASP A 30 -2.05 12.05 -10.32
N GLY A 31 -1.49 11.70 -11.48
CA GLY A 31 -1.78 10.41 -12.13
C GLY A 31 -1.34 9.17 -11.35
N GLN A 32 -0.30 9.26 -10.52
CA GLN A 32 0.07 8.18 -9.60
C GLN A 32 -0.98 8.02 -8.49
N SER A 33 -1.35 9.12 -7.83
CA SER A 33 -2.39 9.14 -6.79
C SER A 33 -3.75 8.72 -7.36
N GLU A 34 -4.14 9.19 -8.54
CA GLU A 34 -5.38 8.80 -9.23
C GLU A 34 -5.40 7.30 -9.56
N ARG A 35 -4.29 6.74 -10.05
CA ARG A 35 -4.21 5.30 -10.35
C ARG A 35 -4.30 4.47 -9.07
N THR A 36 -3.62 4.90 -8.02
CA THR A 36 -3.70 4.34 -6.66
C THR A 36 -5.13 4.38 -6.12
N ILE A 37 -5.80 5.54 -6.20
CA ILE A 37 -7.17 5.73 -5.72
C ILE A 37 -8.11 4.83 -6.51
N LYS A 38 -7.92 4.69 -7.82
CA LYS A 38 -8.74 3.82 -8.65
C LYS A 38 -8.62 2.34 -8.28
N VAL A 39 -7.40 1.85 -8.00
CA VAL A 39 -7.20 0.47 -7.52
C VAL A 39 -7.89 0.26 -6.17
N LEU A 40 -7.75 1.21 -5.24
CA LEU A 40 -8.44 1.18 -3.96
C LEU A 40 -9.96 1.20 -4.11
N GLU A 41 -10.50 2.03 -5.00
CA GLU A 41 -11.92 2.08 -5.31
C GLU A 41 -12.44 0.77 -5.91
N GLU A 42 -11.67 0.12 -6.78
CA GLU A 42 -12.03 -1.19 -7.37
C GLU A 42 -12.03 -2.30 -6.31
N MET A 43 -11.04 -2.31 -5.41
CA MET A 43 -11.01 -3.23 -4.26
C MET A 43 -12.24 -3.01 -3.36
N LEU A 44 -12.50 -1.76 -2.96
CA LEU A 44 -13.64 -1.40 -2.11
C LEU A 44 -14.98 -1.71 -2.79
N ARG A 45 -15.11 -1.42 -4.09
CA ARG A 45 -16.32 -1.72 -4.87
C ARG A 45 -16.62 -3.22 -4.86
N SER A 46 -15.58 -4.05 -5.00
CA SER A 46 -15.73 -5.51 -4.95
C SER A 46 -16.18 -5.96 -3.54
N CYS A 47 -15.56 -5.43 -2.49
CA CYS A 47 -15.98 -5.71 -1.10
C CYS A 47 -17.41 -5.26 -0.79
N VAL A 48 -17.84 -4.09 -1.29
CA VAL A 48 -19.19 -3.55 -1.07
C VAL A 48 -20.25 -4.43 -1.75
N ILE A 49 -19.97 -4.91 -2.97
CA ILE A 49 -20.87 -5.77 -3.74
C ILE A 49 -21.04 -7.12 -3.04
N ASP A 50 -19.95 -7.72 -2.59
CA ASP A 50 -19.97 -9.08 -2.03
C ASP A 50 -20.44 -9.14 -0.57
N ILE A 51 -20.20 -8.08 0.21
CA ILE A 51 -20.30 -8.13 1.69
C ILE A 51 -21.37 -7.17 2.23
N GLY A 52 -22.02 -6.42 1.36
CA GLY A 52 -23.25 -5.67 1.65
C GLY A 52 -23.05 -4.54 2.65
N GLY A 53 -22.78 -3.33 2.16
CA GLY A 53 -22.89 -2.08 2.93
C GLY A 53 -21.92 -1.86 4.10
N TYR A 54 -21.21 -2.89 4.59
CA TYR A 54 -20.23 -2.81 5.69
C TYR A 54 -18.82 -2.43 5.21
N TRP A 55 -18.72 -1.52 4.26
CA TRP A 55 -17.46 -1.11 3.62
C TRP A 55 -16.45 -0.53 4.62
N ASP A 56 -16.94 0.10 5.68
CA ASP A 56 -16.15 0.67 6.78
C ASP A 56 -15.30 -0.38 7.50
N LYS A 57 -15.81 -1.62 7.63
CA LYS A 57 -15.08 -2.74 8.22
C LYS A 57 -14.01 -3.30 7.29
N PHE A 58 -14.12 -3.05 5.99
CA PHE A 58 -13.13 -3.48 4.99
C PHE A 58 -12.04 -2.46 4.75
N LEU A 59 -12.20 -1.21 5.18
CA LEU A 59 -11.15 -0.18 5.04
C LEU A 59 -9.78 -0.65 5.55
N PRO A 60 -9.63 -1.24 6.76
CA PRO A 60 -8.32 -1.69 7.23
C PRO A 60 -7.74 -2.82 6.37
N LEU A 61 -8.59 -3.66 5.78
CA LEU A 61 -8.15 -4.73 4.88
C LEU A 61 -7.72 -4.17 3.53
N CYS A 62 -8.46 -3.23 2.96
CA CYS A 62 -8.11 -2.57 1.70
C CYS A 62 -6.81 -1.78 1.82
N GLU A 63 -6.63 -1.03 2.91
CA GLU A 63 -5.37 -0.35 3.24
C GLU A 63 -4.23 -1.37 3.37
N PHE A 64 -4.45 -2.46 4.11
CA PHE A 64 -3.46 -3.53 4.25
C PHE A 64 -3.06 -4.12 2.88
N PHE A 65 -4.01 -4.46 2.02
CA PHE A 65 -3.71 -4.99 0.69
C PHE A 65 -2.99 -3.98 -0.18
N TYR A 66 -3.40 -2.72 -0.14
CA TYR A 66 -2.77 -1.64 -0.89
C TYR A 66 -1.30 -1.47 -0.51
N ASP A 67 -1.00 -1.39 0.79
CA ASP A 67 0.37 -1.19 1.29
C ASP A 67 1.28 -2.40 1.01
N ASN A 68 0.69 -3.59 0.89
CA ASN A 68 1.44 -4.85 0.80
C ASN A 68 1.47 -5.51 -0.57
N SER A 69 0.76 -4.92 -1.54
CA SER A 69 0.78 -5.38 -2.93
C SER A 69 2.00 -4.83 -3.65
N TYR A 70 2.54 -5.63 -4.57
CA TYR A 70 3.69 -5.24 -5.39
C TYR A 70 3.31 -4.14 -6.40
N TYR A 71 4.12 -3.09 -6.48
CA TYR A 71 3.98 -1.98 -7.42
C TYR A 71 5.14 -1.99 -8.41
N SER A 72 4.84 -2.20 -9.69
CA SER A 72 5.86 -2.22 -10.75
C SER A 72 6.59 -0.88 -10.95
N SER A 73 6.03 0.23 -10.47
CA SER A 73 6.68 1.55 -10.54
C SER A 73 7.79 1.74 -9.53
N ILE A 74 7.73 1.04 -8.38
CA ILE A 74 8.73 1.07 -7.32
C ILE A 74 9.45 -0.27 -7.16
N ASP A 75 9.10 -1.27 -7.98
CA ASP A 75 9.64 -2.63 -7.99
C ASP A 75 9.54 -3.36 -6.63
N MET A 76 8.60 -2.94 -5.78
CA MET A 76 8.34 -3.53 -4.47
C MET A 76 6.97 -3.10 -3.93
N ALA A 77 6.61 -3.52 -2.72
CA ALA A 77 5.40 -3.01 -2.05
C ALA A 77 5.67 -1.64 -1.39
N PRO A 78 4.69 -0.71 -1.33
CA PRO A 78 4.85 0.56 -0.61
C PRO A 78 5.29 0.40 0.85
N PHE A 79 4.81 -0.65 1.54
CA PHE A 79 5.25 -0.99 2.88
C PHE A 79 6.74 -1.35 2.94
N GLU A 80 7.23 -2.06 1.93
CA GLU A 80 8.63 -2.47 1.85
C GLU A 80 9.54 -1.26 1.63
N GLU A 81 9.13 -0.33 0.76
CA GLU A 81 9.86 0.93 0.55
C GLU A 81 9.91 1.77 1.83
N LEU A 82 8.80 1.85 2.58
CA LEU A 82 8.71 2.66 3.79
C LEU A 82 9.50 2.09 4.98
N TYR A 83 9.49 0.76 5.15
CA TYR A 83 10.05 0.09 6.34
C TYR A 83 11.29 -0.76 6.06
N GLY A 84 11.71 -0.89 4.81
CA GLY A 84 12.85 -1.70 4.37
C GLY A 84 12.67 -3.21 4.56
N ARG A 85 11.43 -3.69 4.76
CA ARG A 85 11.11 -5.10 4.99
C ARG A 85 9.68 -5.44 4.58
N GLY A 86 9.43 -6.69 4.20
CA GLY A 86 8.08 -7.21 3.99
C GLY A 86 7.22 -7.16 5.25
N CYS A 87 5.94 -6.85 5.11
CA CYS A 87 5.02 -6.87 6.25
C CYS A 87 4.84 -8.29 6.78
N ARG A 88 4.87 -8.40 8.12
CA ARG A 88 4.59 -9.64 8.83
C ARG A 88 3.11 -9.70 9.15
N SER A 89 2.32 -10.24 8.23
CA SER A 89 0.93 -10.56 8.49
C SER A 89 0.78 -12.05 8.80
N PRO A 90 -0.27 -12.48 9.53
CA PRO A 90 -0.58 -13.90 9.70
C PRO A 90 -0.69 -14.67 8.37
N ILE A 91 -1.06 -13.96 7.29
CA ILE A 91 -1.17 -14.50 5.93
C ILE A 91 0.22 -14.74 5.31
N ARG A 92 1.18 -13.82 5.51
CA ARG A 92 2.58 -13.92 5.03
C ARG A 92 3.53 -14.57 6.05
N TRP A 93 3.03 -14.94 7.23
CA TRP A 93 3.84 -15.44 8.34
C TRP A 93 4.57 -16.74 8.02
N PHE A 94 4.01 -17.55 7.11
CA PHE A 94 4.62 -18.80 6.65
C PHE A 94 5.80 -18.57 5.69
N GLU A 95 5.87 -17.44 4.99
CA GLU A 95 6.99 -17.14 4.08
C GLU A 95 8.17 -16.49 4.82
N ALA A 96 7.91 -15.83 5.95
CA ALA A 96 8.94 -15.19 6.78
C ALA A 96 9.86 -16.19 7.53
N GLY A 97 9.64 -17.50 7.34
CA GLY A 97 10.41 -18.59 7.94
C GLY A 97 11.43 -19.28 7.01
N ASP A 98 11.37 -19.07 5.69
CA ASP A 98 12.14 -19.85 4.72
C ASP A 98 13.30 -19.08 4.07
N GLU A 99 14.00 -18.28 4.87
CA GLU A 99 15.39 -17.91 4.58
C GLU A 99 16.34 -18.49 5.63
N LYS A 100 16.35 -19.81 5.72
CA LYS A 100 17.59 -20.54 5.98
C LYS A 100 17.72 -21.65 4.96
N SER A 101 18.75 -21.53 4.14
CA SER A 101 19.37 -22.56 3.31
C SER A 101 19.88 -23.76 4.14
N LEU A 102 19.01 -24.41 4.93
CA LEU A 102 19.32 -25.52 5.83
C LEU A 102 18.38 -26.69 5.51
N GLY A 103 18.55 -27.27 4.33
CA GLY A 103 17.77 -28.43 3.91
C GLY A 103 18.35 -29.24 2.76
N VAL A 104 19.36 -28.72 2.06
CA VAL A 104 20.02 -29.45 0.95
C VAL A 104 21.37 -30.06 1.35
N ASP A 105 21.94 -29.65 2.47
CA ASP A 105 23.21 -30.21 2.99
C ASP A 105 23.03 -31.43 3.91
N LEU A 106 21.85 -31.65 4.49
CA LEU A 106 21.62 -32.81 5.38
C LEU A 106 21.30 -34.11 4.64
N VAL A 107 21.08 -34.08 3.33
CA VAL A 107 20.76 -35.27 2.52
C VAL A 107 22.03 -35.95 1.97
N LYS A 108 23.19 -35.28 2.01
CA LYS A 108 24.46 -35.86 1.53
C LYS A 108 25.24 -36.63 2.59
N ASP A 109 25.02 -36.36 3.87
CA ASP A 109 25.70 -37.07 4.97
C ASP A 109 25.01 -38.38 5.40
N ALA A 110 23.92 -38.77 4.73
CA ALA A 110 23.23 -40.04 4.94
C ALA A 110 23.54 -41.08 3.84
N GLN A 111 24.55 -40.81 2.99
CA GLN A 111 24.93 -41.65 1.86
C GLN A 111 26.42 -42.01 1.80
N ASP A 112 27.11 -41.96 2.95
CA ASP A 112 28.42 -42.62 3.17
C ASP A 112 28.36 -43.56 4.38
#